data_AF-A0A1G6K994-F1
#
_entry.id   AF-A0A1G6K994-F1
#
_cell.length_a   1.000
_cell.length_b   1.000
_cell.length_c   1.000
_cell.angle_alpha   90.00
_cell.angle_beta   90.00
_cell.angle_gamma   90.00
#
_symmetry.space_group_name_H-M   'P 1'
#
loop_
_entity.id
_entity.type
_entity.pdbx_description
1 polymer ?
#
loop_
_entity_poly.entity_id
_entity_poly.type
_entity_poly.pdbx_seq_one_letter_code
_entity_poly.pdbx_strand_id
1 'polypeptide(L)'
;MTGTDVGLEALRSDANKWATAGNTTSAPAGVIAELALGGADMSMWAVDCGLDRTYDELRTTLQTQLSRAAENFHAIAATLRQTAETYEREEQANAQNLKQTY
;
A
#
# COMPACT_ATOMS: atom_id res chain seq x y z
N MET A 1 8.37 -12.18 -28.37
CA MET A 1 7.44 -11.73 -27.33
C MET A 1 6.26 -12.67 -27.35
N THR A 2 6.28 -13.66 -26.46
CA THR A 2 5.19 -14.63 -26.31
C THR A 2 4.04 -13.98 -25.52
N GLY A 3 2.85 -14.59 -25.50
CA GLY A 3 1.75 -14.11 -24.66
C GLY A 3 2.09 -14.07 -23.16
N THR A 4 3.06 -14.88 -22.73
CA THR A 4 3.57 -14.93 -21.36
C THR A 4 4.34 -13.66 -20.99
N ASP A 5 5.22 -13.17 -21.89
CA ASP A 5 5.98 -11.93 -21.68
C ASP A 5 5.06 -10.73 -21.43
N VAL A 6 3.98 -10.62 -22.22
CA VAL A 6 2.98 -9.56 -22.11
C VAL A 6 2.22 -9.64 -20.78
N GLY A 7 1.88 -10.86 -20.34
CA GLY A 7 1.22 -11.09 -19.05
C GLY A 7 2.11 -10.74 -17.85
N LEU A 8 3.40 -11.09 -17.91
CA LEU A 8 4.39 -10.74 -16.88
C LEU A 8 4.58 -9.23 -16.77
N GLU A 9 4.67 -8.54 -17.90
CA GLU A 9 4.81 -7.08 -17.92
C GLU A 9 3.55 -6.39 -17.38
N ALA A 10 2.35 -6.91 -17.70
CA ALA A 10 1.10 -6.42 -17.14
C ALA A 10 1.04 -6.57 -15.61
N LEU A 11 1.42 -7.74 -15.07
CA LEU A 11 1.49 -7.98 -13.62
C LEU A 11 2.45 -7.02 -12.93
N ARG A 12 3.65 -6.81 -13.50
CA ARG A 12 4.66 -5.87 -12.98
C ARG A 12 4.17 -4.42 -13.04
N SER A 13 3.53 -4.03 -14.14
CA SER A 13 2.91 -2.71 -14.31
C SER A 13 1.86 -2.46 -13.25
N ASP A 14 0.94 -3.39 -13.04
CA ASP A 14 -0.13 -3.23 -12.05
C ASP A 14 0.42 -3.24 -10.62
N ALA A 15 1.43 -4.07 -10.32
CA ALA A 15 2.13 -4.02 -9.05
C ALA A 15 2.73 -2.63 -8.77
N ASN A 16 3.29 -1.97 -9.78
CA ASN A 16 3.84 -0.63 -9.63
C ASN A 16 2.77 0.43 -9.39
N LYS A 17 1.60 0.32 -10.02
CA LYS A 17 0.45 1.20 -9.76
C LYS A 17 -0.03 1.04 -8.31
N TRP A 18 -0.18 -0.19 -7.83
CA TRP A 18 -0.56 -0.45 -6.44
C TRP A 18 0.48 0.07 -5.46
N ALA A 19 1.78 -0.14 -5.71
CA ALA A 19 2.84 0.40 -4.87
C ALA A 19 2.83 1.95 -4.83
N THR A 20 2.56 2.59 -5.97
CA THR A 20 2.43 4.06 -6.06
C THR A 20 1.22 4.55 -5.26
N ALA A 21 0.09 3.85 -5.34
CA ALA A 21 -1.09 4.15 -4.53
C ALA A 21 -0.79 4.03 -3.02
N GLY A 22 -0.06 2.98 -2.61
CA GLY A 22 0.42 2.81 -1.24
C GLY A 22 1.26 3.99 -0.75
N ASN A 23 2.28 4.37 -1.52
CA ASN A 23 3.16 5.51 -1.21
C ASN A 23 2.39 6.84 -1.15
N THR A 24 1.43 7.05 -2.06
CA THR A 24 0.62 8.26 -2.10
C THR A 24 -0.33 8.34 -0.91
N THR A 25 -0.76 7.19 -0.38
CA THR A 25 -1.68 7.09 0.76
C THR A 25 -0.96 7.19 2.11
N SER A 26 0.30 6.73 2.19
CA SER A 26 1.10 6.83 3.41
C SER A 26 1.54 8.26 3.75
N ALA A 27 1.75 9.11 2.74
CA ALA A 27 2.13 10.51 2.95
C ALA A 27 1.08 11.31 3.76
N PRO A 28 -0.23 11.30 3.42
CA PRO A 28 -1.28 11.89 4.24
C PRO A 28 -1.35 11.33 5.67
N ALA A 29 -1.08 10.03 5.87
CA ALA A 29 -1.07 9.45 7.22
C ALA A 29 0.02 10.08 8.10
N GLY A 30 1.20 10.36 7.53
CA GLY A 30 2.28 11.09 8.21
C GLY A 30 1.89 12.52 8.57
N VAL A 31 1.29 13.27 7.63
CA VAL A 31 0.84 14.65 7.88
C VAL A 31 -0.22 14.69 9.00
N ILE A 32 -1.19 13.79 8.99
CA ILE A 32 -2.24 13.73 10.03
C ILE A 32 -1.68 13.40 11.40
N ALA A 33 -0.59 12.63 11.48
CA ALA A 33 0.07 12.33 12.75
C ALA A 33 0.60 13.60 13.43
N GLU A 34 0.98 14.61 12.65
CA GLU A 34 1.51 15.90 13.15
C GLU A 34 0.40 16.91 13.52
N LEU A 35 -0.83 16.70 13.07
CA LEU A 35 -1.97 17.59 13.35
C LEU A 35 -2.54 17.37 14.76
N ALA A 36 -1.71 17.41 15.79
CA ALA A 36 -2.14 17.24 17.18
C ALA A 36 -2.46 18.60 17.82
N LEU A 37 -3.76 18.86 18.03
CA LEU A 37 -4.23 19.96 18.88
C LEU A 37 -4.49 19.41 20.28
N GLY A 38 -3.78 19.93 21.27
CA GLY A 38 -3.98 19.57 22.67
C GLY A 38 -4.98 20.49 23.38
N GLY A 39 -5.35 20.14 24.60
CA GLY A 39 -6.20 21.00 25.43
C GLY A 39 -5.61 22.39 25.69
N ALA A 40 -4.29 22.55 25.62
CA ALA A 40 -3.60 23.84 25.71
C ALA A 40 -3.78 24.73 24.46
N ASP A 41 -4.06 24.12 23.31
CA ASP A 41 -4.32 24.81 22.03
C ASP A 41 -5.81 25.15 21.86
N MET A 42 -6.65 24.73 22.80
CA MET A 42 -8.10 24.91 22.78
C MET A 42 -8.57 25.77 23.95
N SER A 43 -9.74 26.40 23.79
CA SER A 43 -10.37 27.12 24.90
C SER A 43 -10.81 26.14 26.00
N MET A 44 -10.81 26.59 27.27
CA MET A 44 -11.28 25.79 28.40
C MET A 44 -12.71 25.26 28.20
N TRP A 45 -13.60 26.07 27.62
CA TRP A 45 -14.96 25.64 27.26
C TRP A 45 -14.98 24.50 26.24
N ALA A 46 -14.09 24.53 25.24
CA ALA A 46 -13.98 23.48 24.24
C ALA A 46 -13.47 22.15 24.85
N VAL A 47 -12.54 22.23 25.80
CA VAL A 47 -12.07 21.07 26.57
C VAL A 47 -13.17 20.51 27.47
N ASP A 48 -13.93 21.37 28.15
CA ASP A 48 -15.07 20.95 28.98
C ASP A 48 -16.16 20.24 28.15
N CYS A 49 -16.36 20.67 26.90
CA CYS A 49 -17.23 20.00 25.94
C CYS A 49 -16.62 18.73 25.32
N GLY A 50 -15.34 18.41 25.59
CA GLY A 50 -14.63 17.23 25.09
C GLY A 50 -14.17 17.32 23.64
N LEU A 51 -14.07 18.52 23.07
CA LEU A 51 -13.66 18.74 21.67
C LEU A 51 -12.23 18.26 21.41
N ASP A 52 -11.34 18.41 22.39
CA ASP A 52 -9.96 17.94 22.35
C ASP A 52 -9.89 16.42 22.14
N ARG A 53 -10.65 15.65 22.93
CA ARG A 53 -10.74 14.19 22.82
C ARG A 53 -11.38 13.78 21.51
N THR A 54 -12.51 14.38 21.12
CA THR A 54 -13.18 14.04 19.86
C THR A 54 -12.30 14.34 18.65
N TYR A 55 -11.58 15.47 18.66
CA TYR A 55 -10.63 15.80 17.61
C TYR A 55 -9.52 14.75 17.51
N ASP A 56 -8.89 14.39 18.64
CA ASP A 56 -7.79 13.42 18.64
C ASP A 56 -8.25 12.00 18.25
N GLU A 57 -9.45 11.58 18.66
CA GLU A 57 -10.06 10.32 18.25
C GLU A 57 -10.29 10.28 16.73
N LEU A 58 -10.84 11.34 16.15
CA LEU A 58 -11.06 11.44 14.70
C LEU A 58 -9.74 11.44 13.92
N ARG A 59 -8.75 12.22 14.38
CA ARG A 59 -7.41 12.28 13.81
C ARG A 59 -6.75 10.89 13.80
N THR A 60 -6.73 10.22 14.95
CA THR A 60 -6.15 8.88 15.11
C THR A 60 -6.89 7.84 14.26
N THR A 61 -8.21 7.93 14.17
CA THR A 61 -9.02 7.05 13.31
C THR A 61 -8.64 7.22 11.84
N LEU A 62 -8.56 8.46 11.35
CA LEU A 62 -8.16 8.74 9.96
C LEU A 62 -6.74 8.25 9.67
N GLN A 63 -5.79 8.55 10.56
CA GLN A 63 -4.40 8.07 10.44
C GLN A 63 -4.35 6.55 10.33
N THR A 64 -5.12 5.84 11.16
CA THR A 64 -5.17 4.38 11.16
C THR A 64 -5.73 3.83 9.86
N GLN A 65 -6.83 4.41 9.35
CA GLN A 65 -7.44 3.93 8.10
C GLN A 65 -6.53 4.15 6.90
N LEU A 66 -5.84 5.29 6.83
CA LEU A 66 -4.88 5.58 5.76
C LEU A 66 -3.66 4.65 5.82
N SER A 67 -3.16 4.36 7.02
CA SER A 67 -2.05 3.42 7.21
C SER A 67 -2.42 2.02 6.74
N ARG A 68 -3.61 1.53 7.14
CA ARG A 68 -4.15 0.23 6.69
C ARG A 68 -4.38 0.19 5.18
N ALA A 69 -4.88 1.27 4.59
CA ALA A 69 -5.06 1.35 3.14
C ALA A 69 -3.71 1.26 2.40
N ALA A 70 -2.69 1.97 2.87
CA ALA A 70 -1.35 1.90 2.31
C ALA A 70 -0.76 0.48 2.42
N GLU A 71 -0.87 -0.16 3.59
CA GLU A 71 -0.45 -1.55 3.80
C GLU A 71 -1.13 -2.52 2.82
N ASN A 72 -2.45 -2.39 2.63
CA ASN A 72 -3.20 -3.22 1.70
C ASN A 72 -2.73 -3.03 0.24
N PHE A 73 -2.48 -1.80 -0.18
CA PHE A 73 -1.94 -1.54 -1.52
C PHE A 73 -0.54 -2.15 -1.71
N HIS A 74 0.32 -2.06 -0.71
CA HIS A 74 1.64 -2.70 -0.74
C HIS A 74 1.56 -4.22 -0.75
N ALA A 75 0.61 -4.82 -0.01
CA ALA A 75 0.38 -6.26 -0.02
C ALA A 75 -0.04 -6.75 -1.42
N ILE A 76 -0.99 -6.07 -2.08
CA ILE A 76 -1.40 -6.41 -3.44
C ILE A 76 -0.23 -6.29 -4.41
N ALA A 77 0.55 -5.21 -4.32
CA ALA A 77 1.74 -5.01 -5.14
C ALA A 77 2.77 -6.14 -4.96
N ALA A 78 3.00 -6.58 -3.72
CA ALA A 78 3.91 -7.67 -3.41
C ALA A 78 3.43 -9.00 -4.00
N THR A 79 2.15 -9.33 -3.85
CA THR A 79 1.54 -10.53 -4.42
C THR A 79 1.71 -10.56 -5.94
N LEU A 80 1.41 -9.46 -6.64
CA LEU A 80 1.54 -9.39 -8.10
C LEU A 80 2.99 -9.58 -8.57
N ARG A 81 3.97 -9.01 -7.85
CA ARG A 81 5.40 -9.24 -8.15
C ARG A 81 5.78 -10.70 -7.96
N GLN A 82 5.39 -11.30 -6.84
CA GLN A 82 5.66 -12.70 -6.54
C GLN A 82 5.05 -13.65 -7.58
N THR A 83 3.83 -13.35 -8.03
CA THR A 83 3.18 -14.09 -9.10
C THR A 83 3.96 -13.98 -10.42
N ALA A 84 4.40 -12.77 -10.80
CA ALA A 84 5.20 -12.57 -11.99
C ALA A 84 6.55 -13.32 -11.92
N GLU A 85 7.27 -13.24 -10.79
CA GLU A 85 8.53 -13.97 -10.57
C GLU A 85 8.35 -15.49 -10.59
N THR A 86 7.19 -15.99 -10.17
CA THR A 86 6.88 -17.42 -10.22
C THR A 86 6.65 -17.88 -11.65
N TYR A 87 5.84 -17.15 -12.42
CA TYR A 87 5.63 -17.47 -13.83
C TYR A 87 6.91 -17.41 -14.67
N GLU A 88 7.75 -16.40 -14.46
CA GLU A 88 9.03 -16.27 -15.18
C GLU A 88 9.98 -17.45 -14.88
N ARG A 89 10.05 -17.89 -13.62
CA ARG A 89 10.85 -19.08 -13.25
C ARG A 89 10.30 -20.37 -13.85
N GLU A 90 8.99 -20.55 -13.84
CA GLU A 90 8.34 -21.73 -14.43
C GLU A 90 8.57 -21.80 -15.94
N GLU A 91 8.48 -20.67 -16.64
CA GLU A 91 8.74 -20.61 -18.08
C GLU A 91 10.20 -20.94 -18.42
N GLN A 92 11.16 -20.40 -17.64
CA GLN A 92 12.58 -20.74 -17.79
C GLN A 92 12.87 -22.22 -17.54
N ALA A 93 12.27 -22.81 -16.50
CA ALA A 93 12.43 -24.22 -16.19
C ALA A 93 11.85 -25.12 -17.32
N ASN A 94 10.67 -24.78 -17.83
CA ASN A 94 10.09 -25.50 -18.97
C ASN A 94 10.94 -25.40 -20.23
N ALA A 95 11.48 -24.21 -20.53
CA ALA A 95 12.37 -24.02 -21.68
C ALA A 95 13.66 -24.86 -21.57
N GLN A 96 14.21 -25.03 -20.37
CA GLN A 96 15.37 -25.89 -20.13
C GLN A 96 15.03 -27.37 -20.29
N ASN A 97 13.91 -27.82 -19.74
CA ASN A 97 13.45 -29.21 -19.88
C ASN A 97 13.20 -29.57 -21.35
N LEU A 98 12.61 -28.66 -22.13
CA LEU A 98 12.38 -28.87 -23.56
C LEU A 98 13.70 -29.06 -24.31
N LYS A 99 14.73 -28.27 -23.98
CA LYS A 99 16.08 -28.38 -24.58
C LYS A 99 16.83 -29.66 -24.23
N GLN A 100 16.50 -30.31 -23.11
CA GLN A 100 17.12 -31.59 -22.73
C GLN A 100 16.43 -32.80 -23.36
N THR A 101 15.22 -32.62 -23.90
CA THR A 101 14.42 -33.72 -24.45
C THR A 101 14.62 -33.91 -25.97
N TYR A 102 15.35 -33.00 -26.62
CA TYR A 102 15.74 -33.05 -28.04
C TYR A 102 17.26 -33.10 -28.17
#